data_AF-A0A944NRU9-F1
#
_entry.id   AF-A0A944NRU9-F1
#
_cell.length_a   1.000
_cell.length_b   1.000
_cell.length_c   1.000
_cell.angle_alpha   90.00
_cell.angle_beta   90.00
_cell.angle_gamma   90.00
#
_symmetry.space_group_name_H-M   'P 1'
#
loop_
_entity.id
_entity.type
_entity.pdbx_description
1 polymer ?
#
loop_
_entity_poly.entity_id
_entity_poly.type
_entity_poly.pdbx_seq_one_letter_code
_entity_poly.pdbx_strand_id
1 'polypeptide(L)' 'MSPGPWQLVIILIIILVLFGGRGKISALMGDFGKGLKSFKKGMKDDASEVAEDGDDTKTLKSEQVDTADTETQKEAVTKD' A
#
# COMPACT_ATOMS: atom_id res chain seq x y z
N MET A 1 0.17 -31.35 -16.54
CA MET A 1 1.29 -30.39 -16.59
C MET A 1 1.05 -29.32 -15.54
N SER A 2 1.94 -29.17 -14.56
CA SER A 2 1.83 -28.10 -13.57
C SER A 2 2.52 -26.85 -14.11
N PRO A 3 1.89 -25.67 -14.02
CA PRO A 3 2.55 -24.43 -14.40
C PRO A 3 3.80 -24.26 -13.54
N GLY A 4 4.93 -24.01 -14.20
CA GLY A 4 6.19 -23.78 -13.54
C GLY A 4 6.25 -22.42 -12.84
N PRO A 5 7.27 -22.20 -11.99
CA PRO A 5 7.47 -20.93 -11.29
C PRO A 5 7.54 -19.73 -12.24
N TRP A 6 8.10 -19.95 -13.44
CA TRP A 6 8.21 -18.94 -14.49
C TRP A 6 6.84 -18.44 -14.99
N GLN A 7 5.88 -19.34 -15.14
CA GLN A 7 4.52 -18.98 -15.55
C GLN A 7 3.82 -18.16 -14.47
N LEU A 8 4.00 -18.52 -13.20
CA LEU A 8 3.42 -17.78 -12.06
C LEU A 8 3.93 -16.34 -11.99
N VAL A 9 5.22 -16.11 -12.26
CA VAL A 9 5.79 -14.75 -12.30
C VAL A 9 5.15 -13.91 -13.41
N ILE A 10 4.97 -14.47 -14.60
CA ILE A 10 4.33 -13.77 -15.73
C ILE A 10 2.88 -13.40 -15.39
N ILE A 11 2.15 -14.31 -14.74
CA ILE A 11 0.77 -14.10 -14.33
C ILE A 11 0.68 -13.00 -13.26
N LEU A 12 1.62 -12.97 -12.32
CA LEU A 12 1.71 -11.93 -11.29
C LEU A 12 1.91 -10.53 -11.91
N ILE A 13 2.77 -10.42 -12.93
CA ILE A 13 3.01 -9.15 -13.64
C ILE A 13 1.72 -8.66 -14.31
N ILE A 14 0.96 -9.54 -14.96
CA ILE A 14 -0.31 -9.16 -15.61
C ILE A 14 -1.31 -8.63 -14.58
N ILE A 15 -1.45 -9.30 -13.44
CA ILE A 15 -2.32 -8.85 -12.35
C ILE A 15 -1.85 -7.49 -11.83
N LEU A 16 -0.53 -7.29 -11.67
CA LEU A 16 0.01 -6.02 -11.21
C LEU A 16 -0.21 -4.89 -12.24
N VAL A 17 -0.23 -5.15 -13.54
CA VAL A 17 -0.55 -4.14 -14.56
C VAL A 17 -2.05 -3.81 -14.56
N LEU A 18 -2.93 -4.81 -14.44
CA LEU A 18 -4.38 -4.61 -14.42
C LEU A 18 -4.88 -3.93 -13.15
N PHE A 19 -4.29 -4.28 -12.01
CA PHE A 19 -4.69 -3.79 -10.69
C PHE A 19 -3.75 -2.71 -10.14
N GLY A 20 -2.60 -2.47 -10.76
CA GLY A 20 -1.53 -1.52 -10.37
C GLY A 20 -1.90 -0.04 -10.40
N GLY A 21 -3.17 0.27 -10.70
CA GLY A 21 -3.71 1.63 -10.67
C GLY A 21 -3.67 2.27 -9.27
N ARG A 22 -3.73 3.60 -9.27
CA ARG A 22 -3.54 4.54 -8.16
C ARG A 22 -4.15 4.08 -6.81
N GLY A 23 -3.33 3.40 -5.99
CA GLY A 23 -3.49 3.26 -4.55
C GLY A 23 -4.38 2.13 -4.02
N LYS A 24 -5.13 1.41 -4.87
CA LYS A 24 -6.06 0.36 -4.40
C LYS A 24 -5.35 -0.85 -3.78
N ILE A 25 -4.21 -1.24 -4.37
CA ILE A 25 -3.40 -2.34 -3.86
C ILE A 25 -2.71 -1.96 -2.54
N SER A 26 -2.19 -0.73 -2.40
CA SER A 26 -1.50 -0.30 -1.18
C SER A 26 -2.42 -0.26 0.04
N ALA A 27 -3.68 0.18 -0.13
CA ALA A 27 -4.66 0.19 0.94
C ALA A 27 -5.05 -1.24 1.36
N LEU A 28 -5.35 -2.14 0.39
CA LEU A 28 -5.66 -3.54 0.68
C LEU A 28 -4.47 -4.29 1.29
N MET A 29 -3.25 -4.06 0.78
CA MET A 29 -2.05 -4.74 1.25
C MET A 29 -1.61 -4.23 2.63
N GLY A 30 -1.92 -2.98 2.97
CA GLY A 30 -1.77 -2.46 4.33
C GLY A 30 -2.73 -3.11 5.32
N ASP A 31 -4.00 -3.30 4.94
CA ASP A 31 -4.99 -3.98 5.79
C ASP A 31 -4.66 -5.48 5.96
N PHE A 32 -4.30 -6.14 4.85
CA PHE A 32 -3.85 -7.53 4.85
C PHE A 32 -2.57 -7.74 5.65
N GLY A 33 -1.61 -6.80 5.54
CA GLY A 33 -0.36 -6.82 6.30
C GLY A 33 -0.57 -6.69 7.80
N LYS A 34 -1.51 -5.84 8.23
CA LYS A 34 -1.92 -5.73 9.65
C LYS A 34 -2.59 -7.01 10.14
N GLY A 35 -3.53 -7.58 9.35
CA GLY A 35 -4.17 -8.86 9.68
C GLY A 35 -3.17 -10.00 9.83
N LEU A 36 -2.20 -10.11 8.92
CA LEU A 36 -1.16 -11.14 8.98
C LEU A 36 -0.16 -10.90 10.12
N LYS A 37 0.21 -9.64 10.42
CA LYS A 37 1.06 -9.27 11.57
C LYS A 37 0.39 -9.64 12.89
N SER A 38 -0.90 -9.33 13.05
CA SER A 38 -1.69 -9.68 14.24
C SER A 38 -1.88 -11.19 14.37
N PHE A 39 -2.11 -11.90 13.26
CA PHE A 39 -2.18 -13.36 13.25
C PHE A 39 -0.85 -14.00 13.67
N LYS A 40 0.27 -13.48 13.15
CA LYS A 40 1.61 -13.95 13.54
C LYS A 40 1.95 -13.63 14.99
N LYS A 41 1.55 -12.44 15.49
CA LYS A 41 1.78 -12.03 16.88
C LYS A 41 0.91 -12.86 17.83
N GLY A 42 -0.37 -13.08 17.55
CA GLY A 42 -1.22 -13.97 18.33
C GLY A 42 -0.70 -15.41 18.36
N MET A 43 -0.18 -15.92 17.23
CA MET A 43 0.42 -17.26 17.19
C MET A 43 1.82 -17.34 17.81
N LYS A 44 2.48 -16.20 18.06
CA LYS A 44 3.75 -16.13 18.83
C LYS A 44 3.52 -15.91 20.31
N ASP A 45 2.47 -15.17 20.71
CA ASP A 45 2.05 -15.04 22.12
C ASP A 45 1.69 -16.41 22.72
N ASP A 46 1.06 -17.29 21.94
CA ASP A 46 0.79 -18.68 22.35
C ASP A 46 2.08 -19.51 22.56
N ALA A 47 3.21 -19.09 21.97
CA ALA A 47 4.47 -19.83 21.96
C ALA A 47 5.58 -19.20 22.81
N SER A 48 5.50 -17.92 23.17
CA SER A 48 6.54 -17.19 23.90
C SER A 48 5.97 -15.91 24.51
N GLU A 49 5.45 -16.01 25.73
CA GLU A 49 5.24 -14.84 26.59
C GLU A 49 6.59 -14.14 26.83
N VAL A 50 6.60 -12.81 26.74
CA VAL A 50 7.70 -11.87 27.09
C VAL A 50 8.81 -11.69 26.04
N ALA A 51 8.59 -10.81 25.07
CA ALA A 51 9.60 -9.84 24.60
C ALA A 51 8.95 -8.80 23.69
N GLU A 52 8.62 -7.67 24.31
CA GLU A 52 8.69 -6.30 23.80
C GLU A 52 8.04 -5.90 22.45
N ASP A 53 7.70 -4.61 22.52
CA ASP A 53 7.80 -3.60 21.48
C ASP A 53 6.49 -3.14 20.84
N GLY A 54 6.27 -1.85 21.09
CA GLY A 54 5.25 -1.04 20.47
C GLY A 54 5.67 -0.70 19.05
N ASP A 55 4.69 -0.73 18.16
CA ASP A 55 4.75 0.07 16.94
C ASP A 55 3.30 0.39 16.56
N ASP A 56 2.58 0.93 17.54
CA ASP A 56 1.34 1.64 17.31
C ASP A 56 1.72 3.12 17.16
N THR A 57 1.38 3.69 16.00
CA THR A 57 1.41 5.12 15.69
C THR A 57 2.69 5.66 15.02
N LYS A 58 2.94 5.26 13.76
CA LYS A 58 3.48 6.21 12.79
C LYS A 58 2.53 6.39 11.61
N THR A 59 1.72 7.43 11.74
CA THR A 59 1.42 8.43 10.71
C THR A 59 1.07 7.90 9.33
N LEU A 60 -0.24 7.89 9.01
CA LEU A 60 -0.73 8.27 7.68
C LEU A 60 -2.10 8.94 7.83
N LYS A 61 -2.12 10.14 8.39
CA LYS A 61 -3.11 11.14 7.99
C LYS A 61 -2.68 11.61 6.59
N SER A 62 -3.06 10.84 5.56
CA SER A 62 -3.00 11.34 4.20
C SER A 62 -4.17 12.31 4.06
N GLU A 63 -3.92 13.53 4.51
CA GLU A 63 -4.59 14.72 4.01
C GLU A 63 -4.67 14.60 2.48
N GLN A 64 -5.90 14.71 2.02
CA GLN A 64 -6.30 14.71 0.63
C GLN A 64 -5.75 16.00 0.03
N VAL A 65 -4.62 15.93 -0.69
CA VAL A 65 -4.09 17.06 -1.47
C VAL A 65 -3.67 16.57 -2.85
N ASP A 66 -4.16 17.32 -3.84
CA ASP A 66 -3.85 17.32 -5.27
C ASP A 66 -4.38 16.19 -6.15
N THR A 67 -5.68 16.33 -6.46
CA THR A 67 -6.14 16.22 -7.85
C THR A 67 -6.37 17.63 -8.38
N ALA A 68 -5.46 18.17 -9.20
CA ALA A 68 -5.76 19.12 -10.27
C ALA A 68 -4.47 19.57 -10.99
N ASP A 69 -4.03 18.81 -11.99
CA ASP A 69 -3.30 19.38 -13.12
C ASP A 69 -4.14 19.09 -14.37
N THR A 70 -4.85 20.11 -14.87
CA THR A 70 -5.27 20.30 -16.27
C THR A 70 -5.78 21.74 -16.45
N GLU A 71 -4.87 22.57 -16.95
CA GLU A 71 -5.06 23.64 -17.95
C GLU A 71 -5.95 24.87 -17.69
N THR A 72 -5.34 26.02 -18.06
CA THR A 72 -5.95 27.30 -18.54
C THR A 72 -5.92 28.47 -17.56
N GLN A 73 -4.87 29.29 -17.59
CA GLN A 73 -4.91 30.61 -18.25
C GLN A 73 -3.54 31.32 -18.21
N LYS A 74 -3.11 31.77 -19.40
CA LYS A 74 -2.11 32.80 -19.61
C LYS A 74 -2.67 34.16 -19.14
N GLU A 75 -1.73 35.09 -18.93
CA GLU A 75 -1.92 36.55 -18.81
C GLU A 75 -2.45 37.07 -17.46
N ALA A 76 -1.55 37.66 -16.66
CA ALA A 76 -1.44 39.13 -16.55
C ALA A 76 -0.84 39.56 -15.20
N VAL A 77 0.32 40.22 -15.31
CA VAL A 77 0.70 41.44 -14.58
C VAL A 77 1.10 41.29 -13.11
N THR A 78 2.41 41.20 -12.95
CA THR A 78 3.23 41.83 -11.92
C THR A 78 2.83 43.28 -11.66
N LYS A 79 2.88 43.68 -10.39
CA LYS A 79 3.09 45.05 -9.86
C LYS A 79 1.82 45.85 -9.56
N ASP A 80 1.45 45.87 -8.29
CA ASP A 80 1.42 47.07 -7.44
C ASP A 80 1.65 46.65 -5.98
#